data_AF-A0A9D0Y152-F1
#
_entry.id   AF-A0A9D0Y152-F1
#
_cell.length_a   1.000
_cell.length_b   1.000
_cell.length_c   1.000
_cell.angle_alpha   90.00
_cell.angle_beta   90.00
_cell.angle_gamma   90.00
#
_symmetry.space_group_name_H-M   'P 1'
#
loop_
_entity.id
_entity.type
_entity.pdbx_description
1 polymer ?
#
loop_
_entity_poly.entity_id
_entity_poly.type
_entity_poly.pdbx_seq_one_letter_code
_entity_poly.pdbx_strand_id
1 'polypeptide(L)'
;MILKKIYISLINIGFNSIGINRDNINLFQYVQGEKIYIVAIYDCPSGLEYTSQQLANIDKQIINYYYSKGYSNIKLLGIISTSNSANIKELATTNDNFWVVDTHSFQLIIYENQDDKFLSVKEQIEDILKEVKSNNIEEEEIELSQSYPNYVSAKSTKSIISQYMTKWNTTIIIANI
;
A
#
# COMPACT_ATOMS: atom_id res chain seq x y z
N MET A 1 2.74 -11.46 0.13
CA MET A 1 3.81 -11.33 1.16
C MET A 1 4.31 -9.89 1.30
N ILE A 2 4.58 -9.19 0.18
CA ILE A 2 5.09 -7.80 0.13
C ILE A 2 4.20 -6.79 0.87
N LEU A 3 2.90 -6.74 0.56
CA LEU A 3 1.96 -5.79 1.17
C LEU A 3 1.99 -5.82 2.71
N LYS A 4 2.09 -7.00 3.31
CA LYS A 4 2.18 -7.14 4.76
C LYS A 4 3.47 -6.54 5.32
N LYS A 5 4.61 -6.74 4.65
CA LYS A 5 5.88 -6.12 5.04
C LYS A 5 5.78 -4.60 4.96
N ILE A 6 5.14 -4.06 3.91
CA ILE A 6 4.88 -2.62 3.77
C ILE A 6 4.02 -2.10 4.92
N TYR A 7 2.92 -2.79 5.27
CA TYR A 7 2.04 -2.36 6.37
C TYR A 7 2.79 -2.30 7.71
N ILE A 8 3.58 -3.33 8.01
CA ILE A 8 4.39 -3.39 9.24
C ILE A 8 5.43 -2.27 9.25
N SER A 9 6.12 -2.03 8.13
CA SER A 9 7.10 -0.95 8.02
C SER A 9 6.48 0.43 8.22
N LEU A 10 5.31 0.71 7.61
CA LEU A 10 4.58 1.96 7.84
C LEU A 10 4.25 2.17 9.32
N ILE A 11 3.79 1.11 10.01
CA ILE A 11 3.52 1.16 11.45
C ILE A 11 4.82 1.45 12.23
N ASN A 12 5.92 0.79 11.88
CA ASN A 12 7.21 0.96 12.55
C ASN A 12 7.77 2.39 12.41
N ILE A 13 7.52 3.06 11.28
CA ILE A 13 7.93 4.46 11.08
C ILE A 13 6.91 5.47 11.62
N GLY A 14 5.89 5.01 12.36
CA GLY A 14 4.98 5.85 13.14
C GLY A 14 3.60 6.07 12.53
N PHE A 15 3.26 5.47 11.39
CA PHE A 15 1.91 5.56 10.87
C PHE A 15 0.93 4.75 11.72
N ASN A 16 -0.26 5.31 11.91
CA ASN A 16 -1.39 4.61 12.51
C ASN A 16 -2.27 4.02 11.41
N SER A 17 -2.61 2.74 11.52
CA SER A 17 -3.59 2.11 10.64
C SER A 17 -5.00 2.51 11.06
N ILE A 18 -5.80 2.96 10.09
CA ILE A 18 -7.17 3.41 10.34
C ILE A 18 -8.17 2.25 10.20
N GLY A 19 -7.79 1.18 9.50
CA GLY A 19 -8.65 0.01 9.29
C GLY A 19 -9.79 0.23 8.28
N ILE A 20 -10.15 -0.86 7.59
CA ILE A 20 -11.03 -1.01 6.39
C ILE A 20 -10.27 -0.77 5.07
N ASN A 21 -10.22 -1.71 4.10
CA ASN A 21 -10.86 -3.01 3.80
C ASN A 21 -12.32 -3.03 3.31
N ARG A 22 -12.70 -2.04 2.49
CA ARG A 22 -13.64 -2.23 1.36
C ARG A 22 -12.79 -2.00 0.11
N ASP A 23 -12.93 -2.90 -0.86
CA ASP A 23 -12.28 -2.83 -2.17
C ASP A 23 -10.76 -3.12 -2.21
N ASN A 24 -10.17 -3.77 -1.21
CA ASN A 24 -8.71 -4.00 -1.15
C ASN A 24 -7.87 -2.71 -0.98
N ILE A 25 -8.44 -1.70 -0.31
CA ILE A 25 -7.75 -0.45 0.05
C ILE A 25 -7.39 -0.49 1.53
N ASN A 26 -6.20 -0.02 1.90
CA ASN A 26 -5.78 0.14 3.30
C ASN A 26 -5.24 1.55 3.52
N LEU A 27 -5.70 2.21 4.59
CA LEU A 27 -5.32 3.59 4.91
C LEU A 27 -4.42 3.65 6.15
N PHE A 28 -3.35 4.44 6.03
CA PHE A 28 -2.39 4.73 7.07
C PHE A 28 -2.26 6.25 7.21
N GLN A 29 -2.18 6.75 8.45
CA GLN A 29 -1.99 8.18 8.71
C GLN A 29 -0.81 8.47 9.64
N TYR A 30 -0.15 9.59 9.41
CA TYR A 30 0.88 10.14 10.27
C TYR A 30 0.63 11.64 10.48
N VAL A 31 0.45 12.05 11.74
CA VAL A 31 0.14 13.44 12.10
C VAL A 31 1.41 14.11 12.61
N GLN A 32 1.77 15.24 12.00
CA GLN A 32 2.92 16.06 12.37
C GLN A 32 2.50 17.52 12.52
N GLY A 33 2.11 17.91 13.73
CA GLY A 33 1.54 19.23 14.01
C GLY A 33 0.23 19.42 13.23
N GLU A 34 0.16 20.47 12.42
CA GLU A 34 -1.01 20.78 11.57
C GLU A 34 -1.02 20.03 10.24
N LYS A 35 0.07 19.33 9.89
CA LYS A 35 0.16 18.53 8.68
C LYS A 35 -0.21 17.09 8.95
N ILE A 36 -0.98 16.50 8.05
CA ILE A 36 -1.29 15.07 8.05
C ILE A 36 -0.79 14.42 6.76
N TYR A 37 -0.08 13.31 6.91
CA TYR A 37 0.37 12.44 5.83
C TYR A 37 -0.52 11.20 5.81
N ILE A 38 -1.00 10.85 4.63
CA ILE A 38 -1.88 9.70 4.41
C ILE A 38 -1.26 8.83 3.33
N VAL A 39 -1.16 7.54 3.61
CA VAL A 39 -0.80 6.53 2.62
C VAL A 39 -2.01 5.64 2.38
N ALA A 40 -2.49 5.62 1.14
CA ALA A 40 -3.56 4.75 0.68
C ALA A 40 -2.96 3.63 -0.17
N ILE A 41 -3.08 2.39 0.29
CA ILE A 41 -2.53 1.22 -0.41
C ILE A 41 -3.67 0.46 -1.07
N TYR A 42 -3.59 0.34 -2.40
CA TYR A 42 -4.53 -0.35 -3.27
C TYR A 42 -3.92 -1.69 -3.69
N ASP A 43 -4.54 -2.80 -3.31
CA ASP A 43 -4.14 -4.13 -3.78
C ASP A 43 -4.91 -4.48 -5.05
N CYS A 44 -4.20 -4.38 -6.18
CA CYS A 44 -4.71 -4.48 -7.55
C CYS A 44 -3.96 -5.59 -8.32
N PRO A 45 -4.16 -6.88 -8.00
CA PRO A 45 -3.36 -7.97 -8.59
C PRO A 45 -3.33 -7.97 -10.12
N SER A 46 -4.45 -7.67 -10.78
CA SER A 46 -4.59 -7.62 -12.25
C SER A 46 -4.26 -6.25 -12.86
N GLY A 47 -4.27 -5.18 -12.05
CA GLY A 47 -4.08 -3.80 -12.49
C GLY A 47 -5.31 -3.19 -13.19
N LEU A 48 -6.47 -3.85 -13.13
CA LEU A 48 -7.73 -3.43 -13.78
C LEU A 48 -8.88 -3.23 -12.78
N GLU A 49 -8.61 -3.38 -11.49
CA GLU A 49 -9.60 -3.28 -10.42
C GLU A 49 -10.20 -1.87 -10.30
N TYR A 50 -9.44 -0.87 -10.75
CA TYR A 50 -9.82 0.54 -10.66
C TYR A 50 -9.60 1.29 -11.96
N THR A 51 -10.54 2.17 -12.25
CA THR A 51 -10.39 3.24 -13.24
C THR A 51 -9.81 4.49 -12.59
N SER A 52 -9.20 5.36 -13.39
CA SER A 52 -8.69 6.66 -12.92
C SER A 52 -9.78 7.50 -12.23
N GLN A 53 -11.03 7.43 -12.72
CA GLN A 53 -12.16 8.15 -12.12
C GLN A 53 -12.51 7.60 -10.72
N GLN A 54 -12.45 6.29 -10.53
CA GLN A 54 -12.70 5.68 -9.23
C GLN A 54 -11.62 6.10 -8.22
N LEU A 55 -10.35 6.08 -8.60
CA LEU A 55 -9.26 6.53 -7.72
C LEU A 55 -9.37 8.01 -7.38
N ALA A 56 -9.65 8.88 -8.34
CA ALA A 56 -9.87 10.30 -8.10
C ALA A 56 -11.05 10.55 -7.13
N ASN A 57 -12.13 9.77 -7.26
CA ASN A 57 -13.26 9.83 -6.35
C ASN A 57 -12.91 9.35 -4.93
N ILE A 58 -12.05 8.33 -4.81
CA ILE A 58 -11.56 7.83 -3.52
C ILE A 58 -10.65 8.88 -2.85
N ASP A 59 -9.68 9.42 -3.57
CA ASP A 59 -8.79 10.47 -3.08
C ASP A 59 -9.58 11.68 -2.58
N LYS A 60 -10.58 12.13 -3.35
CA LYS A 60 -11.47 13.21 -2.94
C LYS A 60 -12.24 12.89 -1.65
N GLN A 61 -12.72 11.66 -1.49
CA GLN A 61 -13.40 11.24 -0.27
C GLN A 61 -12.47 11.23 0.94
N ILE A 62 -11.25 10.70 0.77
CA ILE A 62 -10.21 10.71 1.81
C ILE A 62 -9.90 12.14 2.22
N ILE A 63 -9.61 13.03 1.26
CA ILE A 63 -9.27 14.43 1.52
C ILE A 63 -10.42 15.15 2.24
N ASN A 64 -11.66 15.02 1.74
CA ASN A 64 -12.84 15.64 2.35
C ASN A 64 -13.07 15.17 3.79
N TYR A 65 -12.82 13.88 4.06
CA TYR A 65 -12.91 13.35 5.41
C TYR A 65 -11.94 14.07 6.36
N TYR A 66 -10.67 14.26 5.97
CA TYR A 66 -9.72 14.97 6.83
C TYR A 66 -9.97 16.46 6.93
N TYR A 67 -10.48 17.11 5.87
CA TYR A 67 -10.96 18.49 5.98
C TYR A 67 -12.09 18.62 7.01
N SER A 68 -13.04 17.68 7.02
CA SER A 68 -14.14 17.68 8.01
C SER A 68 -13.65 17.47 9.46
N LYS A 69 -12.44 16.95 9.64
CA LYS A 69 -11.76 16.79 10.94
C LYS A 69 -10.92 18.01 11.33
N GLY A 70 -10.85 19.04 10.49
CA GLY A 70 -10.12 20.29 10.76
C GLY A 70 -8.68 20.32 10.24
N TYR A 71 -8.22 19.30 9.50
CA TYR A 71 -6.90 19.34 8.87
C TYR A 71 -6.94 20.17 7.60
N SER A 72 -6.06 21.16 7.47
CA SER A 72 -5.94 22.00 6.28
C SER A 72 -4.75 21.63 5.39
N ASN A 73 -3.72 20.99 5.95
CA ASN A 73 -2.49 20.61 5.25
C ASN A 73 -2.40 19.09 5.11
N ILE A 74 -3.06 18.56 4.08
CA ILE A 74 -3.18 17.13 3.81
C ILE A 74 -2.20 16.74 2.70
N LYS A 75 -1.39 15.71 2.95
CA LYS A 75 -0.52 15.06 1.96
C LYS A 75 -0.98 13.62 1.78
N LEU A 76 -1.42 13.28 0.58
CA LEU A 76 -1.92 11.95 0.24
C LEU A 76 -0.98 11.30 -0.77
N LEU A 77 -0.54 10.07 -0.47
CA LEU A 77 0.18 9.19 -1.38
C LEU A 77 -0.67 7.94 -1.62
N GLY A 78 -0.98 7.66 -2.88
CA GLY A 78 -1.49 6.38 -3.33
C GLY A 78 -0.35 5.42 -3.63
N ILE A 79 -0.50 4.16 -3.24
CA ILE A 79 0.42 3.07 -3.59
C ILE A 79 -0.41 1.94 -4.21
N ILE A 80 -0.16 1.63 -5.47
CA ILE A 80 -0.83 0.53 -6.16
C ILE A 80 0.10 -0.67 -6.17
N SER A 81 -0.29 -1.75 -5.50
CA SER A 81 0.40 -3.03 -5.56
C SER A 81 -0.21 -3.87 -6.67
N THR A 82 0.57 -4.28 -7.66
CA THR A 82 0.07 -5.08 -8.80
C THR A 82 1.11 -6.06 -9.30
N SER A 83 0.64 -7.18 -9.89
CA SER A 83 1.50 -8.09 -10.65
C SER A 83 1.56 -7.74 -12.15
N ASN A 84 0.75 -6.77 -12.59
CA ASN A 84 0.67 -6.33 -13.98
C ASN A 84 0.77 -4.80 -14.06
N SER A 85 2.00 -4.30 -13.93
CA SER A 85 2.30 -2.86 -13.98
C SER A 85 1.99 -2.22 -15.35
N ALA A 86 1.92 -3.01 -16.43
CA ALA A 86 1.55 -2.51 -17.75
C ALA A 86 0.11 -1.99 -17.79
N ASN A 87 -0.82 -2.68 -17.12
CA ASN A 87 -2.24 -2.29 -17.07
C ASN A 87 -2.48 -1.00 -16.28
N ILE A 88 -1.63 -0.71 -15.29
CA ILE A 88 -1.80 0.46 -14.41
C ILE A 88 -1.00 1.69 -14.85
N LYS A 89 -0.13 1.57 -15.86
CA LYS A 89 0.78 2.64 -16.31
C LYS A 89 0.05 3.94 -16.66
N GLU A 90 -1.00 3.87 -17.48
CA GLU A 90 -1.77 5.05 -17.87
C GLU A 90 -2.44 5.71 -16.65
N LEU A 91 -3.01 4.88 -15.77
CA LEU A 91 -3.67 5.35 -14.56
C LEU A 91 -2.69 6.01 -13.59
N ALA A 92 -1.50 5.42 -13.40
CA ALA A 92 -0.47 5.93 -12.51
C ALA A 92 0.18 7.20 -13.07
N THR A 93 0.39 7.31 -14.38
CA THR A 93 0.93 8.52 -15.00
C THR A 93 -0.06 9.68 -15.02
N THR A 94 -1.37 9.40 -15.05
CA THR A 94 -2.41 10.45 -15.03
C THR A 94 -2.54 11.14 -13.67
N ASN A 95 -2.15 10.47 -12.59
CA ASN A 95 -2.26 10.98 -11.22
C ASN A 95 -0.85 11.20 -10.62
N ASP A 96 -0.55 12.39 -10.12
CA ASP A 96 0.78 12.79 -9.66
C ASP A 96 1.17 12.24 -8.27
N ASN A 97 0.24 11.58 -7.59
CA ASN A 97 0.37 11.10 -6.23
C ASN A 97 0.38 9.57 -6.10
N PHE A 98 0.59 8.81 -7.17
CA PHE A 98 0.51 7.34 -7.14
C PHE A 98 1.84 6.64 -7.44
N TRP A 99 2.42 5.97 -6.46
CA TRP A 99 3.52 5.04 -6.70
C TRP A 99 2.99 3.65 -7.04
N VAL A 100 3.74 2.89 -7.85
CA VAL A 100 3.38 1.52 -8.21
C VAL A 100 4.40 0.54 -7.63
N VAL A 101 3.92 -0.43 -6.87
CA VAL A 101 4.71 -1.58 -6.40
C VAL A 101 4.40 -2.75 -7.32
N ASP A 102 5.34 -3.06 -8.19
CA ASP A 102 5.28 -4.23 -9.07
C ASP A 102 5.74 -5.47 -8.28
N THR A 103 4.78 -6.33 -7.95
CA THR A 103 5.01 -7.54 -7.17
C THR A 103 5.57 -8.69 -8.00
N HIS A 104 5.58 -8.57 -9.33
CA HIS A 104 6.19 -9.55 -10.23
C HIS A 104 7.69 -9.28 -10.40
N SER A 105 8.07 -8.02 -10.64
CA SER A 105 9.48 -7.63 -10.82
C SER A 105 10.18 -7.22 -9.52
N PHE A 106 9.43 -7.10 -8.41
CA PHE A 106 9.89 -6.58 -7.12
C PHE A 106 10.49 -5.16 -7.25
N GLN A 107 9.77 -4.27 -7.92
CA GLN A 107 10.21 -2.90 -8.18
C GLN A 107 9.20 -1.87 -7.71
N LEU A 108 9.73 -0.76 -7.19
CA LEU A 108 8.97 0.46 -6.96
C LEU A 108 9.11 1.33 -8.22
N ILE A 109 7.99 1.67 -8.84
CA ILE A 109 7.92 2.52 -10.02
C ILE A 109 7.30 3.85 -9.59
N ILE A 110 8.08 4.91 -9.78
CA ILE A 110 7.67 6.31 -9.58
C ILE A 110 7.89 7.00 -10.92
N TYR A 111 6.84 7.59 -11.48
CA TYR A 111 6.90 8.27 -12.77
C TYR A 111 7.43 9.71 -12.60
N GLU A 112 7.96 10.29 -13.67
CA GLU A 112 8.66 11.59 -13.65
C GLU A 112 7.81 12.75 -13.11
N ASN A 113 6.48 12.66 -13.23
CA ASN A 113 5.55 13.68 -12.77
C ASN A 113 5.20 13.58 -11.28
N GLN A 114 5.78 12.63 -10.55
CA GLN A 114 5.40 12.30 -9.18
C GLN A 114 6.48 12.72 -8.18
N ASP A 115 6.04 13.20 -7.02
CA ASP A 115 6.96 13.50 -5.91
C ASP A 115 7.47 12.19 -5.30
N ASP A 116 8.78 12.00 -5.31
CA ASP A 116 9.43 10.83 -4.71
C ASP A 116 9.72 11.01 -3.21
N LYS A 117 9.43 12.20 -2.66
CA LYS A 117 9.64 12.54 -1.25
C LYS A 117 8.34 12.45 -0.47
N PHE A 118 8.11 11.30 0.15
CA PHE A 118 7.01 11.12 1.10
C PHE A 118 7.52 10.52 2.42
N LEU A 119 8.01 11.40 3.31
CA LEU A 119 8.70 11.01 4.54
C LEU A 119 9.85 10.02 4.23
N SER A 120 9.85 8.84 4.84
CA SER A 120 10.81 7.75 4.55
C SER A 120 10.15 6.56 3.84
N VAL A 121 8.96 6.74 3.26
CA VAL A 121 8.16 5.63 2.73
C VAL A 121 8.84 4.97 1.54
N LYS A 122 9.54 5.75 0.70
CA LYS A 122 10.25 5.24 -0.48
C LYS A 122 11.34 4.25 -0.09
N GLU A 123 12.25 4.67 0.79
CA GLU A 123 13.38 3.85 1.23
C GLU A 123 12.89 2.55 1.89
N GLN A 124 11.85 2.65 2.71
CA GLN A 124 11.24 1.48 3.35
C GLN A 124 10.69 0.46 2.34
N ILE A 125 9.99 0.92 1.29
CA ILE A 125 9.44 0.03 0.28
C ILE A 125 10.56 -0.58 -0.56
N GLU A 126 11.54 0.21 -0.99
CA GLU A 126 12.69 -0.27 -1.76
C GLU A 126 13.47 -1.35 -1.00
N ASP A 127 13.69 -1.16 0.29
CA ASP A 127 14.42 -2.14 1.12
C ASP A 127 13.63 -3.44 1.29
N ILE A 128 12.30 -3.35 1.47
CA ILE A 128 11.41 -4.54 1.49
C ILE A 128 11.48 -5.30 0.17
N LEU A 129 11.46 -4.60 -0.96
CA LEU A 129 11.50 -5.22 -2.28
C LEU A 129 12.84 -5.89 -2.56
N LYS A 130 13.96 -5.26 -2.16
CA LYS A 130 15.30 -5.86 -2.22
C LYS A 130 15.40 -7.13 -1.38
N GLU A 131 14.89 -7.08 -0.14
CA GLU A 131 14.88 -8.24 0.77
C GLU A 131 14.09 -9.41 0.17
N VAL A 132 12.86 -9.14 -0.32
CA VAL A 132 12.01 -10.18 -0.92
C VAL A 132 12.66 -10.75 -2.17
N LYS A 133 13.26 -9.91 -3.02
CA LYS A 133 13.97 -10.36 -4.21
C LYS A 133 15.16 -11.27 -3.87
N SER A 134 15.95 -10.93 -2.85
CA SER A 134 17.08 -11.77 -2.38
C SER A 134 16.60 -13.12 -1.87
N ASN A 135 15.56 -13.13 -1.03
CA ASN A 135 15.02 -14.37 -0.47
C ASN A 135 14.41 -15.28 -1.55
N ASN A 136 13.76 -14.72 -2.58
CA ASN A 136 13.24 -15.52 -3.69
C ASN A 136 14.36 -16.10 -4.57
N ILE A 137 15.47 -15.38 -4.76
CA ILE A 137 16.64 -15.91 -5.47
C ILE A 137 17.26 -17.06 -4.66
N GLU A 138 17.38 -16.90 -3.34
CA GLU A 138 17.86 -17.95 -2.44
C GLU A 138 16.90 -19.15 -2.44
N GLU A 139 15.58 -18.95 -2.39
CA GLU A 139 14.58 -20.02 -2.48
C GLU A 139 14.59 -20.72 -3.86
N GLU A 140 14.75 -20.02 -4.98
CA GLU A 140 14.89 -20.64 -6.32
C GLU A 140 16.21 -21.44 -6.46
N GLU A 141 17.33 -20.94 -5.93
CA GLU A 141 18.60 -21.69 -5.88
C GLU A 141 18.51 -22.91 -4.96
N ILE A 142 17.75 -22.81 -3.87
CA ILE A 142 17.46 -23.92 -2.96
C ILE A 142 16.49 -24.92 -3.61
N GLU A 143 15.45 -24.49 -4.32
CA GLU A 143 14.51 -25.37 -5.02
C GLU A 143 15.16 -26.11 -6.19
N LEU A 144 16.06 -25.47 -6.95
CA LEU A 144 16.86 -26.11 -7.99
C LEU A 144 17.84 -27.15 -7.43
N SER A 145 18.22 -27.04 -6.15
CA SER A 145 19.14 -27.97 -5.47
C SER A 145 18.44 -29.01 -4.58
N GLN A 146 17.15 -28.86 -4.26
CA GLN A 146 16.39 -29.73 -3.34
C GLN A 146 15.36 -30.62 -4.04
N SER A 147 15.84 -31.58 -4.84
CA SER A 147 15.13 -32.86 -5.01
C SER A 147 15.38 -33.71 -3.76
N TYR A 148 14.63 -33.53 -2.64
CA TYR A 148 14.32 -34.50 -1.55
C TYR A 148 13.51 -33.81 -0.41
N PRO A 149 12.67 -34.55 0.37
CA PRO A 149 11.44 -34.01 0.94
C PRO A 149 11.51 -33.55 2.41
N ASN A 150 10.54 -32.69 2.73
CA ASN A 150 10.06 -32.20 4.03
C ASN A 150 10.60 -30.85 4.49
N TYR A 151 9.73 -29.82 4.50
CA TYR A 151 9.54 -28.95 5.66
C TYR A 151 8.13 -28.33 5.68
N VAL A 152 7.60 -28.11 6.89
CA VAL A 152 6.18 -27.86 7.22
C VAL A 152 5.90 -26.39 7.60
N SER A 153 4.85 -25.86 6.94
CA SER A 153 3.83 -24.85 7.28
C SER A 153 4.18 -23.50 7.95
N ALA A 154 3.83 -22.43 7.24
CA ALA A 154 3.72 -21.05 7.70
C ALA A 154 2.54 -20.83 8.67
N LYS A 155 2.83 -20.37 9.91
CA LYS A 155 1.83 -20.04 10.93
C LYS A 155 1.82 -18.54 11.25
N SER A 156 0.60 -17.98 11.34
CA SER A 156 0.15 -16.81 12.12
C SER A 156 0.26 -15.36 11.60
N THR A 157 0.29 -15.13 10.29
CA THR A 157 0.23 -13.76 9.72
C THR A 157 -0.99 -12.92 10.14
N LYS A 158 -2.16 -13.54 10.38
CA LYS A 158 -3.39 -12.83 10.78
C LYS A 158 -3.32 -12.17 12.16
N SER A 159 -2.44 -12.61 13.07
CA SER A 159 -2.41 -12.16 14.48
C SER A 159 -1.78 -10.80 14.69
N ILE A 160 -0.82 -10.42 13.84
CA ILE A 160 -0.05 -9.18 14.04
C ILE A 160 -0.88 -7.98 13.58
N ILE A 161 -1.49 -8.08 12.39
CA ILE A 161 -2.25 -6.98 11.79
C ILE A 161 -3.50 -6.65 12.62
N SER A 162 -4.16 -7.66 13.21
CA SER A 162 -5.38 -7.44 14.00
C SER A 162 -5.19 -6.59 15.26
N GLN A 163 -3.96 -6.50 15.79
CA GLN A 163 -3.67 -5.73 17.01
C GLN A 163 -3.58 -4.22 16.76
N TYR A 164 -3.33 -3.81 15.51
CA TYR A 164 -3.17 -2.41 15.12
C TYR A 164 -4.39 -1.84 14.37
N MET A 165 -5.38 -2.69 14.08
CA MET A 165 -6.60 -2.29 13.40
C MET A 165 -7.57 -1.64 14.39
N THR A 166 -7.75 -0.33 14.28
CA THR A 166 -8.81 0.38 15.02
C THR A 166 -10.17 -0.07 14.48
N LYS A 167 -11.12 -0.46 15.36
CA LYS A 167 -12.49 -0.85 14.97
C LYS A 167 -13.25 0.33 14.36
N TRP A 168 -13.14 0.54 13.05
CA TRP A 168 -14.05 1.42 12.33
C TRP A 168 -15.31 0.65 11.93
N ASN A 169 -16.46 1.09 12.46
CA ASN A 169 -17.80 0.68 12.04
C ASN A 169 -18.36 1.71 11.04
N THR A 170 -18.74 1.26 9.85
CA THR A 170 -20.01 1.53 9.12
C THR A 170 -20.59 2.97 8.97
N THR A 171 -19.89 4.08 9.21
CA THR A 171 -20.56 5.41 9.17
C THR A 171 -20.41 6.21 7.85
N ILE A 172 -19.59 5.79 6.88
CA ILE A 172 -19.46 6.55 5.61
C ILE A 172 -20.55 6.18 4.57
N ILE A 173 -21.30 5.09 4.78
CA ILE A 173 -22.19 4.53 3.72
C ILE A 173 -23.64 5.07 3.78
N ILE A 174 -24.03 5.81 4.82
CA ILE A 174 -25.44 6.27 4.93
C ILE A 174 -25.73 7.50 4.07
N ALA A 175 -24.72 8.21 3.53
CA ALA A 175 -24.95 9.44 2.77
C ALA A 175 -25.26 9.25 1.27
N ASN A 176 -25.33 8.01 0.75
CA ASN A 176 -25.58 7.75 -0.68
C ASN A 176 -26.47 6.51 -0.94
N ILE A 177 -27.59 6.41 -0.23
CA ILE A 177 -28.79 5.68 -0.67
C ILE A 177 -29.95 6.68 -0.74
#